data_AF-A0AAW7A1J5-F1
#
_entry.id   AF-A0AAW7A1J5-F1
#
_cell.length_a   1.000
_cell.length_b   1.000
_cell.length_c   1.000
_cell.angle_alpha   90.00
_cell.angle_beta   90.00
_cell.angle_gamma   90.00
#
_symmetry.space_group_name_H-M   'P 1'
#
loop_
_entity.id
_entity.type
_entity.pdbx_description
1 polymer ?
#
loop_
_entity_poly.entity_id
_entity_poly.type
_entity_poly.pdbx_seq_one_letter_code
_entity_poly.pdbx_strand_id
1 'polypeptide(L)'
;MKWFQTAILCVAIALTGCANTSQQSAQKWLYPPMAVPLQPSVQQEVQIARLSQLLQRPDLSDEVRAKMHYERGSYYDSVGLRDLARLDFNQSLQLNPAQPDIFNLLGVYFTQVGEFDAAYEAFDSTIELAPDNTYAERNRAIALYYGGRIDLALEDMTKHYQEMPTDPFRSLWLYIIEAEQNPEQAKANLQQRYLRDRSEEWGWVLVAIMLRDVSDEDALKAIMDGTRENYRLAERLTETYFYLGKRNQLEGDIASAISLYKLAISFNVYDYVEHRYSFLELAQIYDQLQQDRLAKLKAAKKLEIE
;
A
#
# COMPACT_ATOMS: atom_id res chain seq x y z
N MET A 1 75.45 -43.99 -27.37
CA MET A 1 75.18 -44.86 -26.20
C MET A 1 75.59 -44.11 -24.94
N LYS A 2 74.76 -44.18 -23.88
CA LYS A 2 74.88 -43.59 -22.52
C LYS A 2 74.47 -42.10 -22.45
N TRP A 3 73.18 -41.82 -22.27
CA TRP A 3 72.37 -41.75 -21.03
C TRP A 3 72.51 -40.41 -20.28
N PHE A 4 71.38 -39.68 -20.27
CA PHE A 4 71.01 -38.49 -19.50
C PHE A 4 71.26 -38.66 -18.00
N GLN A 5 71.74 -37.62 -17.29
CA GLN A 5 71.22 -37.16 -15.98
C GLN A 5 71.48 -35.65 -15.76
N THR A 6 70.39 -34.90 -15.90
CA THR A 6 69.96 -33.60 -15.33
C THR A 6 70.91 -32.78 -14.45
N ALA A 7 71.09 -31.51 -14.82
CA ALA A 7 71.51 -30.42 -13.94
C ALA A 7 70.46 -29.29 -13.96
N ILE A 8 69.93 -28.97 -12.77
CA ILE A 8 69.64 -27.64 -12.21
C ILE A 8 68.58 -26.77 -12.93
N LEU A 9 67.47 -26.44 -12.23
CA LEU A 9 67.19 -25.06 -11.79
C LEU A 9 65.95 -24.99 -10.88
N CYS A 10 66.14 -24.38 -9.71
CA CYS A 10 65.11 -23.89 -8.80
C CYS A 10 64.17 -22.90 -9.51
N VAL A 11 62.86 -22.96 -9.24
CA VAL A 11 62.05 -21.82 -8.76
C VAL A 11 60.81 -22.41 -8.07
N ALA A 12 60.70 -22.18 -6.77
CA ALA A 12 59.47 -22.39 -6.02
C ALA A 12 58.48 -21.28 -6.40
N ILE A 13 57.39 -21.63 -7.09
CA ILE A 13 56.21 -20.78 -7.20
C ILE A 13 55.17 -21.38 -6.27
N ALA A 14 55.00 -20.72 -5.13
CA ALA A 14 53.84 -20.89 -4.27
C ALA A 14 52.60 -20.43 -5.06
N LEU A 15 51.84 -21.39 -5.59
CA LEU A 15 50.47 -21.13 -6.03
C LEU A 15 49.58 -21.16 -4.80
N THR A 16 49.51 -20.02 -4.11
CA THR A 16 48.35 -19.67 -3.30
C THR A 16 47.15 -19.60 -4.24
N GLY A 17 46.46 -20.73 -4.38
CA GLY A 17 45.15 -20.80 -5.01
C GLY A 17 44.17 -20.03 -4.13
N CYS A 18 43.99 -18.74 -4.40
CA CYS A 18 42.83 -18.00 -3.94
C CYS A 18 41.59 -18.53 -4.68
N ALA A 19 41.10 -19.70 -4.28
CA ALA A 19 39.72 -20.08 -4.53
C ALA A 19 38.85 -19.30 -3.53
N ASN A 20 38.73 -17.99 -3.76
CA ASN A 20 37.71 -17.19 -3.09
C ASN A 20 36.42 -17.32 -3.90
N THR A 21 35.82 -18.52 -3.86
CA THR A 21 34.36 -18.59 -4.00
C THR A 21 33.79 -18.05 -2.71
N SER A 22 33.74 -16.72 -2.60
CA SER A 22 32.72 -16.11 -1.77
C SER A 22 31.38 -16.42 -2.43
N GLN A 23 30.89 -17.65 -2.21
CA GLN A 23 29.48 -17.84 -1.94
C GLN A 23 29.20 -17.03 -0.67
N GLN A 24 29.12 -15.70 -0.82
CA GLN A 24 28.00 -15.01 -0.23
C GLN A 24 26.79 -15.65 -0.91
N SER A 25 26.32 -16.75 -0.33
CA SER A 25 24.89 -16.97 -0.32
C SER A 25 24.34 -15.69 0.25
N ALA A 26 23.98 -14.75 -0.62
CA ALA A 26 23.05 -13.69 -0.29
C ALA A 26 21.96 -14.42 0.47
N GLN A 27 21.88 -14.16 1.77
CA GLN A 27 20.95 -14.82 2.65
C GLN A 27 19.60 -14.19 2.29
N LYS A 28 19.10 -14.57 1.10
CA LYS A 28 17.83 -14.17 0.54
C LYS A 28 16.86 -14.49 1.65
N TRP A 29 16.30 -13.44 2.24
CA TRP A 29 15.48 -13.50 3.45
C TRP A 29 14.58 -14.73 3.38
N LEU A 30 14.92 -15.78 4.15
CA LEU A 30 14.19 -17.04 4.06
C LEU A 30 12.76 -16.85 4.62
N TYR A 31 12.54 -15.81 5.44
CA TYR A 31 11.27 -15.49 6.08
C TYR A 31 11.10 -13.97 6.29
N PRO A 32 10.41 -13.21 5.41
CA PRO A 32 10.27 -11.74 5.51
C PRO A 32 9.83 -11.29 6.92
N PRO A 33 10.20 -10.09 7.40
CA PRO A 33 9.85 -9.70 8.77
C PRO A 33 8.34 -9.61 8.94
N MET A 34 7.83 -10.13 10.06
CA MET A 34 6.40 -10.22 10.33
C MET A 34 6.08 -9.60 11.69
N ALA A 35 5.08 -8.72 11.72
CA ALA A 35 4.38 -8.40 12.94
C ALA A 35 3.33 -9.48 13.27
N VAL A 36 2.93 -9.58 14.52
CA VAL A 36 1.73 -10.32 14.90
C VAL A 36 0.52 -9.56 14.36
N PRO A 37 -0.42 -10.21 13.65
CA PRO A 37 -1.61 -9.55 13.13
C PRO A 37 -2.42 -8.89 14.24
N LEU A 38 -2.80 -7.62 14.02
CA LEU A 38 -3.60 -6.88 14.99
C LEU A 38 -4.93 -7.59 15.23
N GLN A 39 -5.31 -7.62 16.51
CA GLN A 39 -6.57 -8.16 16.97
C GLN A 39 -7.43 -7.02 17.54
N PRO A 40 -8.76 -7.10 17.44
CA PRO A 40 -9.63 -6.20 18.15
C PRO A 40 -9.27 -6.16 19.64
N SER A 41 -9.14 -4.95 20.18
CA SER A 41 -8.93 -4.79 21.62
C SER A 41 -10.24 -5.05 22.37
N VAL A 42 -10.13 -5.51 23.63
CA VAL A 42 -11.27 -5.62 24.55
C VAL A 42 -12.04 -4.29 24.64
N GLN A 43 -11.34 -3.16 24.56
CA GLN A 43 -11.98 -1.85 24.55
C GLN A 43 -12.87 -1.67 23.33
N GLN A 44 -12.39 -1.94 22.11
CA GLN A 44 -13.19 -1.86 20.89
C GLN A 44 -14.41 -2.80 20.94
N GLU A 45 -14.21 -4.04 21.38
CA GLU A 45 -15.31 -5.01 21.53
C GLU A 45 -16.38 -4.53 22.52
N VAL A 46 -15.96 -4.01 23.67
CA VAL A 46 -16.87 -3.46 24.69
C VAL A 46 -17.61 -2.23 24.15
N GLN A 47 -16.97 -1.35 23.37
CA GLN A 47 -17.65 -0.19 22.78
C GLN A 47 -18.70 -0.63 21.75
N ILE A 48 -18.38 -1.59 20.88
CA ILE A 48 -19.34 -2.15 19.91
C ILE A 48 -20.55 -2.75 20.65
N ALA A 49 -20.31 -3.56 21.68
CA ALA A 49 -21.37 -4.18 22.46
C ALA A 49 -22.24 -3.13 23.18
N ARG A 50 -21.60 -2.13 23.80
CA ARG A 50 -22.30 -1.04 24.50
C ARG A 50 -23.16 -0.20 23.56
N LEU A 51 -22.60 0.25 22.43
CA LEU A 51 -23.33 1.04 21.43
C LEU A 51 -24.50 0.24 20.86
N SER A 52 -24.31 -1.07 20.64
CA SER A 52 -25.39 -1.94 20.18
C SER A 52 -26.55 -2.05 21.15
N GLN A 53 -26.28 -2.04 22.47
CA GLN A 53 -27.34 -1.99 23.50
C GLN A 53 -28.00 -0.62 23.57
N LEU A 54 -27.21 0.46 23.52
CA LEU A 54 -27.75 1.82 23.61
C LEU A 54 -28.66 2.16 22.42
N LEU A 55 -28.31 1.74 21.20
CA LEU A 55 -29.09 1.98 19.99
C LEU A 55 -30.49 1.33 20.02
N GLN A 56 -30.72 0.32 20.87
CA GLN A 56 -32.05 -0.28 21.06
C GLN A 56 -33.02 0.60 21.85
N ARG A 57 -32.52 1.64 22.51
CA ARG A 57 -33.36 2.54 23.30
C ARG A 57 -34.26 3.39 22.39
N PRO A 58 -35.58 3.45 22.65
CA PRO A 58 -36.50 4.25 21.83
C PRO A 58 -36.45 5.74 22.18
N ASP A 59 -35.91 6.12 23.33
CA ASP A 59 -35.91 7.50 23.85
C ASP A 59 -34.72 8.36 23.37
N LEU A 60 -33.91 7.86 22.43
CA LEU A 60 -32.81 8.62 21.84
C LEU A 60 -33.33 9.58 20.78
N SER A 61 -32.85 10.83 20.80
CA SER A 61 -33.06 11.76 19.68
C SER A 61 -32.33 11.29 18.43
N ASP A 62 -32.79 11.73 17.26
CA ASP A 62 -32.18 11.39 15.98
C ASP A 62 -30.71 11.84 15.91
N GLU A 63 -30.37 13.00 16.46
CA GLU A 63 -28.99 13.50 16.53
C GLU A 63 -28.08 12.56 17.34
N VAL A 64 -28.52 12.13 18.52
CA VAL A 64 -27.75 11.21 19.38
C VAL A 64 -27.65 9.84 18.71
N ARG A 65 -28.74 9.37 18.09
CA ARG A 65 -28.78 8.10 17.38
C ARG A 65 -27.85 8.11 16.17
N ALA A 66 -27.82 9.20 15.40
CA ALA A 66 -26.89 9.40 14.28
C ALA A 66 -25.45 9.29 14.76
N LYS A 67 -25.09 10.05 15.80
CA LYS A 67 -23.76 10.01 16.40
C LYS A 67 -23.37 8.60 16.88
N MET A 68 -24.28 7.88 17.52
CA MET A 68 -24.01 6.49 17.96
C MET A 68 -23.82 5.52 16.80
N HIS A 69 -24.60 5.66 15.72
CA HIS A 69 -24.38 4.89 14.50
C HIS A 69 -23.01 5.21 13.89
N TYR A 70 -22.65 6.50 13.76
CA TYR A 70 -21.32 6.90 13.30
C TYR A 70 -20.21 6.28 14.15
N GLU A 71 -20.27 6.42 15.48
CA GLU A 71 -19.26 5.87 16.39
C GLU A 71 -19.15 4.34 16.28
N ARG A 72 -20.29 3.62 16.24
CA ARG A 72 -20.27 2.16 16.10
C ARG A 72 -19.74 1.73 14.74
N GLY A 73 -20.08 2.48 13.69
CA GLY A 73 -19.55 2.28 12.35
C GLY A 73 -18.04 2.43 12.31
N SER A 74 -17.49 3.48 12.94
CA SER A 74 -16.03 3.68 13.06
C SER A 74 -15.35 2.55 13.85
N TYR A 75 -15.97 2.06 14.92
CA TYR A 75 -15.44 0.87 15.61
C TYR A 75 -15.47 -0.38 14.72
N TYR A 76 -16.55 -0.62 13.98
CA TYR A 76 -16.64 -1.72 13.02
C TYR A 76 -15.57 -1.61 11.93
N ASP A 77 -15.32 -0.41 11.41
CA ASP A 77 -14.26 -0.18 10.42
C ASP A 77 -12.88 -0.52 10.97
N SER A 78 -12.57 -0.06 12.19
CA SER A 78 -11.29 -0.30 12.87
C SER A 78 -10.98 -1.77 13.17
N VAL A 79 -12.00 -2.64 13.11
CA VAL A 79 -11.87 -4.09 13.31
C VAL A 79 -12.14 -4.89 12.03
N GLY A 80 -12.21 -4.22 10.87
CA GLY A 80 -12.33 -4.85 9.56
C GLY A 80 -13.76 -5.27 9.18
N LEU A 81 -14.77 -4.93 9.98
CA LEU A 81 -16.18 -5.26 9.75
C LEU A 81 -16.87 -4.21 8.85
N ARG A 82 -16.33 -4.02 7.64
CA ARG A 82 -16.68 -2.92 6.72
C ARG A 82 -18.16 -2.87 6.32
N ASP A 83 -18.80 -4.01 6.11
CA ASP A 83 -20.22 -4.04 5.75
C ASP A 83 -21.12 -3.55 6.89
N LEU A 84 -20.78 -3.91 8.14
CA LEU A 84 -21.48 -3.40 9.31
C LEU A 84 -21.20 -1.90 9.51
N ALA A 85 -19.97 -1.46 9.26
CA ALA A 85 -19.62 -0.05 9.28
C ALA A 85 -20.44 0.75 8.25
N ARG A 86 -20.52 0.29 7.00
CA ARG A 86 -21.32 0.91 5.95
C ARG A 86 -22.80 0.98 6.30
N LEU A 87 -23.36 -0.08 6.89
CA LEU A 87 -24.75 -0.08 7.34
C LEU A 87 -24.99 1.00 8.38
N ASP A 88 -24.12 1.10 9.39
CA ASP A 88 -24.22 2.11 10.43
C ASP A 88 -24.01 3.53 9.89
N PHE A 89 -23.04 3.73 9.01
CA PHE A 89 -22.83 5.00 8.33
C PHE A 89 -24.06 5.45 7.54
N ASN A 90 -24.72 4.54 6.83
CA ASN A 90 -25.97 4.84 6.12
C ASN A 90 -27.11 5.19 7.09
N GLN A 91 -27.24 4.48 8.22
CA GLN A 91 -28.22 4.84 9.26
C GLN A 91 -27.92 6.22 9.86
N SER A 92 -26.65 6.54 10.08
CA SER A 92 -26.23 7.85 10.57
C SER A 92 -26.59 8.96 9.57
N LEU A 93 -26.28 8.78 8.29
CA LEU A 93 -26.59 9.75 7.23
C LEU A 93 -28.09 9.96 7.01
N GLN A 94 -28.91 8.92 7.19
CA GLN A 94 -30.37 9.04 7.12
C GLN A 94 -30.94 9.96 8.21
N LEU A 95 -30.30 10.00 9.38
CA LEU A 95 -30.71 10.80 10.53
C LEU A 95 -30.07 12.20 10.51
N ASN A 96 -28.81 12.29 10.07
CA ASN A 96 -28.05 13.52 9.91
C ASN A 96 -27.22 13.48 8.61
N PRO A 97 -27.64 14.16 7.54
CA PRO A 97 -26.96 14.06 6.25
C PRO A 97 -25.64 14.84 6.15
N ALA A 98 -25.37 15.80 7.04
CA ALA A 98 -24.21 16.69 6.94
C ALA A 98 -22.99 16.12 7.69
N GLN A 99 -22.47 14.97 7.24
CA GLN A 99 -21.35 14.27 7.90
C GLN A 99 -20.20 13.99 6.90
N PRO A 100 -19.28 14.95 6.69
CA PRO A 100 -18.19 14.82 5.71
C PRO A 100 -17.27 13.61 5.92
N ASP A 101 -17.00 13.26 7.18
CA ASP A 101 -16.15 12.11 7.55
C ASP A 101 -16.73 10.78 7.05
N ILE A 102 -18.07 10.65 7.11
CA ILE A 102 -18.75 9.44 6.62
C ILE A 102 -18.61 9.34 5.11
N PHE A 103 -18.86 10.44 4.38
CA PHE A 103 -18.70 10.45 2.92
C PHE A 103 -17.27 10.08 2.50
N ASN A 104 -16.25 10.55 3.23
CA ASN A 104 -14.86 10.20 2.93
C ASN A 104 -14.59 8.70 3.11
N LEU A 105 -15.10 8.10 4.20
CA LEU A 105 -14.97 6.66 4.44
C LEU A 105 -15.73 5.83 3.41
N LEU A 106 -16.95 6.23 3.06
CA LEU A 106 -17.74 5.59 2.00
C LEU A 106 -17.03 5.66 0.65
N GLY A 107 -16.41 6.81 0.30
CA GLY A 107 -15.60 6.95 -0.91
C GLY A 107 -14.44 5.96 -0.96
N VAL A 108 -13.75 5.76 0.18
CA VAL A 108 -12.70 4.74 0.29
C VAL A 108 -13.28 3.34 0.09
N TYR A 109 -14.44 3.04 0.66
CA TYR A 109 -15.08 1.72 0.48
C TYR A 109 -15.49 1.47 -0.98
N PHE A 110 -16.09 2.46 -1.64
CA PHE A 110 -16.45 2.37 -3.05
C PHE A 110 -15.23 2.17 -3.93
N THR A 111 -14.13 2.87 -3.64
CA THR A 111 -12.85 2.69 -4.34
C THR A 111 -12.34 1.26 -4.21
N GLN A 112 -12.39 0.65 -3.02
CA GLN A 112 -11.94 -0.73 -2.78
C GLN A 112 -12.69 -1.77 -3.60
N VAL A 113 -13.99 -1.55 -3.84
CA VAL A 113 -14.85 -2.50 -4.58
C VAL A 113 -14.96 -2.15 -6.07
N GLY A 114 -14.26 -1.11 -6.53
CA GLY A 114 -14.25 -0.68 -7.93
C GLY A 114 -15.48 0.13 -8.36
N GLU A 115 -16.31 0.59 -7.41
CA GLU A 115 -17.46 1.48 -7.67
C GLU A 115 -16.99 2.95 -7.77
N PHE A 116 -16.17 3.25 -8.78
CA PHE A 116 -15.43 4.51 -8.83
C PHE A 116 -16.32 5.76 -8.96
N ASP A 117 -17.41 5.72 -9.73
CA ASP A 117 -18.32 6.87 -9.85
C ASP A 117 -18.93 7.25 -8.50
N ALA A 118 -19.37 6.25 -7.72
CA ALA A 118 -19.88 6.46 -6.36
C ALA A 118 -18.77 6.95 -5.41
N ALA A 119 -17.52 6.52 -5.61
CA ALA A 119 -16.39 7.02 -4.85
C ALA A 119 -16.15 8.52 -5.11
N TYR A 120 -16.20 8.95 -6.38
CA TYR A 120 -16.03 10.36 -6.75
C TYR A 120 -17.10 11.25 -6.13
N GLU A 121 -18.38 10.86 -6.27
CA GLU A 121 -19.50 11.60 -5.67
C GLU A 121 -19.36 11.71 -4.14
N ALA A 122 -18.91 10.64 -3.48
CA ALA A 122 -18.70 10.65 -2.03
C ALA A 122 -17.55 11.60 -1.64
N PHE A 123 -16.42 11.58 -2.33
CA PHE A 123 -15.33 12.51 -2.02
C PHE A 123 -15.68 13.97 -2.35
N ASP A 124 -16.40 14.21 -3.45
CA ASP A 124 -16.90 15.54 -3.79
C ASP A 124 -17.86 16.05 -2.71
N SER A 125 -18.75 15.18 -2.19
CA SER A 125 -19.62 15.52 -1.05
C SER A 125 -18.82 15.87 0.21
N THR A 126 -17.72 15.17 0.50
CA THR A 126 -16.83 15.55 1.61
C THR A 126 -16.20 16.91 1.39
N ILE A 127 -15.68 17.18 0.19
CA ILE A 127 -14.99 18.44 -0.15
C ILE A 127 -15.96 19.62 -0.12
N GLU A 128 -17.21 19.42 -0.55
CA GLU A 128 -18.27 20.44 -0.47
C GLU A 128 -18.65 20.77 0.99
N LEU A 129 -18.77 19.74 1.84
CA LEU A 129 -19.13 19.90 3.26
C LEU A 129 -17.98 20.38 4.14
N ALA A 130 -16.74 19.98 3.80
CA ALA A 130 -15.51 20.30 4.52
C ALA A 130 -14.36 20.59 3.53
N PRO A 131 -14.28 21.82 2.99
CA PRO A 131 -13.27 22.19 1.99
C PRO A 131 -11.82 22.12 2.46
N ASP A 132 -11.59 22.04 3.77
CA ASP A 132 -10.29 21.89 4.40
C ASP A 132 -9.89 20.41 4.63
N ASN A 133 -10.75 19.46 4.26
CA ASN A 133 -10.47 18.03 4.38
C ASN A 133 -9.51 17.56 3.29
N THR A 134 -8.21 17.77 3.54
CA THR A 134 -7.13 17.37 2.64
C THR A 134 -7.07 15.86 2.38
N TYR A 135 -7.61 15.01 3.27
CA TYR A 135 -7.67 13.56 3.05
C TYR A 135 -8.63 13.20 1.91
N ALA A 136 -9.75 13.90 1.77
CA ALA A 136 -10.73 13.65 0.72
C ALA A 136 -10.15 13.96 -0.67
N GLU A 137 -9.40 15.05 -0.82
CA GLU A 137 -8.71 15.38 -2.07
C GLU A 137 -7.71 14.28 -2.46
N ARG A 138 -6.89 13.83 -1.51
CA ARG A 138 -5.96 12.71 -1.73
C ARG A 138 -6.69 11.44 -2.14
N ASN A 139 -7.74 11.07 -1.41
CA ASN A 139 -8.47 9.84 -1.64
C ASN A 139 -9.23 9.88 -2.98
N ARG A 140 -9.75 11.05 -3.40
CA ARG A 140 -10.35 11.25 -4.72
C ARG A 140 -9.33 11.05 -5.84
N ALA A 141 -8.15 11.64 -5.72
CA ALA A 141 -7.07 11.44 -6.69
C ALA A 141 -6.66 9.96 -6.79
N ILE A 142 -6.60 9.23 -5.68
CA ILE A 142 -6.32 7.78 -5.67
C ILE A 142 -7.47 7.00 -6.33
N ALA A 143 -8.72 7.37 -6.09
CA ALA A 143 -9.86 6.75 -6.76
C ALA A 143 -9.87 7.02 -8.27
N LEU A 144 -9.48 8.23 -8.70
CA LEU A 144 -9.32 8.58 -10.11
C LEU A 144 -8.23 7.75 -10.77
N TYR A 145 -7.11 7.55 -10.06
CA TYR A 145 -6.02 6.64 -10.47
C TYR A 145 -6.55 5.22 -10.69
N TYR A 146 -7.21 4.63 -9.69
CA TYR A 146 -7.74 3.28 -9.80
C TYR A 146 -8.87 3.13 -10.83
N GLY A 147 -9.65 4.18 -11.06
CA GLY A 147 -10.67 4.24 -12.10
C GLY A 147 -10.13 4.57 -13.50
N GLY A 148 -8.80 4.65 -13.67
CA GLY A 148 -8.16 4.86 -14.97
C GLY A 148 -8.26 6.29 -15.51
N ARG A 149 -8.69 7.26 -14.70
CA ARG A 149 -8.81 8.68 -15.05
C ARG A 149 -7.50 9.40 -14.72
N ILE A 150 -6.41 8.94 -15.34
CA ILE A 150 -5.04 9.32 -14.96
C ILE A 150 -4.77 10.82 -15.06
N ASP A 151 -5.28 11.50 -16.09
CA ASP A 151 -5.06 12.94 -16.26
C ASP A 151 -5.69 13.76 -15.12
N LEU A 152 -6.91 13.40 -14.70
CA LEU A 152 -7.59 14.03 -13.57
C LEU A 152 -6.92 13.68 -12.23
N ALA A 153 -6.50 12.42 -12.07
CA ALA A 153 -5.75 11.99 -10.89
C ALA A 153 -4.44 12.78 -10.73
N LEU A 154 -3.75 13.04 -11.84
CA LEU A 154 -2.50 13.79 -11.87
C LEU A 154 -2.74 15.26 -11.52
N GLU A 155 -3.78 15.89 -12.07
CA GLU A 155 -4.16 17.26 -11.74
C GLU A 155 -4.44 17.41 -10.24
N ASP A 156 -5.34 16.57 -9.70
CA ASP A 156 -5.72 16.60 -8.29
C ASP A 156 -4.54 16.32 -7.37
N MET A 157 -3.77 15.26 -7.63
CA MET A 157 -2.62 14.90 -6.80
C MET A 157 -1.49 15.94 -6.88
N THR A 158 -1.32 16.60 -8.02
CA THR A 158 -0.33 17.69 -8.17
C THR A 158 -0.73 18.90 -7.32
N LYS A 159 -1.99 19.32 -7.37
CA LYS A 159 -2.51 20.39 -6.51
C LYS A 159 -2.33 20.00 -5.04
N HIS A 160 -2.77 18.80 -4.67
CA HIS A 160 -2.65 18.30 -3.31
C HIS A 160 -1.19 18.26 -2.83
N TYR A 161 -0.25 17.78 -3.64
CA TYR A 161 1.17 17.83 -3.30
C TYR A 161 1.69 19.26 -3.06
N GLN A 162 1.28 20.24 -3.86
CA GLN A 162 1.75 21.63 -3.73
C GLN A 162 1.36 22.31 -2.41
N GLU A 163 0.26 21.88 -1.79
CA GLU A 163 -0.17 22.40 -0.48
C GLU A 163 0.76 22.00 0.66
N MET A 164 1.37 20.80 0.59
CA MET A 164 2.32 20.32 1.58
C MET A 164 3.41 19.45 0.94
N PRO A 165 4.42 20.06 0.28
CA PRO A 165 5.46 19.31 -0.43
C PRO A 165 6.35 18.45 0.47
N THR A 166 6.37 18.73 1.78
CA THR A 166 7.14 18.00 2.79
C THR A 166 6.49 16.68 3.20
N ASP A 167 5.21 16.45 2.85
CA ASP A 167 4.52 15.19 3.13
C ASP A 167 5.01 14.09 2.16
N PRO A 168 5.69 13.05 2.66
CA PRO A 168 6.21 11.99 1.82
C PRO A 168 5.11 11.18 1.13
N PHE A 169 3.93 11.03 1.72
CA PHE A 169 2.85 10.23 1.12
C PHE A 169 2.24 10.93 -0.09
N ARG A 170 2.17 12.27 -0.08
CA ARG A 170 1.79 13.04 -1.28
C ARG A 170 2.80 12.83 -2.40
N SER A 171 4.09 12.84 -2.08
CA SER A 171 5.16 12.57 -3.05
C SER A 171 5.10 11.15 -3.62
N LEU A 172 4.82 10.15 -2.77
CA LEU A 172 4.69 8.74 -3.17
C LEU A 172 3.51 8.51 -4.10
N TRP A 173 2.32 9.01 -3.76
CA TRP A 173 1.14 8.86 -4.60
C TRP A 173 1.25 9.64 -5.90
N LEU A 174 1.82 10.85 -5.88
CA LEU A 174 2.11 11.60 -7.10
C LEU A 174 3.05 10.83 -8.01
N TYR A 175 4.13 10.23 -7.46
CA TYR A 175 5.03 9.37 -8.22
C TYR A 175 4.32 8.18 -8.86
N ILE A 176 3.46 7.47 -8.10
CA ILE A 176 2.72 6.31 -8.62
C ILE A 176 1.84 6.71 -9.81
N ILE A 177 1.17 7.86 -9.73
CA ILE A 177 0.30 8.36 -10.80
C ILE A 177 1.12 8.83 -12.01
N GLU A 178 2.22 9.58 -11.79
CA GLU A 178 3.12 10.02 -12.85
C GLU A 178 3.76 8.84 -13.60
N ALA A 179 4.03 7.74 -12.90
CA ALA A 179 4.67 6.56 -13.46
C ALA A 179 3.80 5.85 -14.51
N GLU A 180 2.48 5.97 -14.46
CA GLU A 180 1.59 5.41 -15.50
C GLU A 180 1.79 6.07 -16.86
N GLN A 181 2.18 7.36 -16.88
CA GLN A 181 2.42 8.11 -18.11
C GLN A 181 3.88 8.01 -18.56
N ASN A 182 4.81 8.22 -17.63
CA ASN A 182 6.25 8.20 -17.93
C ASN A 182 7.06 7.78 -16.69
N PRO A 183 7.39 6.48 -16.55
CA PRO A 183 8.12 5.96 -15.40
C PRO A 183 9.47 6.63 -15.14
N GLU A 184 10.23 6.93 -16.21
CA GLU A 184 11.56 7.53 -16.10
C GLU A 184 11.48 8.97 -15.59
N GLN A 185 10.55 9.76 -16.14
CA GLN A 185 10.33 11.13 -15.67
C GLN A 185 9.75 11.16 -14.25
N ALA A 186 8.81 10.27 -13.94
CA ALA A 186 8.25 10.14 -12.59
C ALA A 186 9.36 9.86 -11.55
N LYS A 187 10.27 8.94 -11.87
CA LYS A 187 11.41 8.62 -11.00
C LYS A 187 12.34 9.82 -10.83
N ALA A 188 12.65 10.54 -11.91
CA ALA A 188 13.46 11.76 -11.83
C ALA A 188 12.76 12.83 -10.96
N ASN A 189 11.45 13.02 -11.12
CA ASN A 189 10.66 13.93 -10.30
C ASN A 189 10.73 13.55 -8.82
N LEU A 190 10.49 12.27 -8.48
CA LEU A 190 10.55 11.80 -7.10
C LEU A 190 11.96 11.97 -6.49
N GLN A 191 13.02 11.73 -7.25
CA GLN A 191 14.40 11.99 -6.81
C GLN A 191 14.62 13.46 -6.47
N GLN A 192 14.13 14.39 -7.31
CA GLN A 192 14.24 15.83 -7.02
C GLN A 192 13.47 16.22 -5.75
N ARG A 193 12.24 15.71 -5.58
CA ARG A 193 11.44 15.93 -4.35
C ARG A 193 12.17 15.39 -3.12
N TYR A 194 12.73 14.19 -3.23
CA TYR A 194 13.49 13.55 -2.15
C TYR A 194 14.73 14.37 -1.73
N LEU A 195 15.50 14.89 -2.68
CA LEU A 195 16.68 15.70 -2.37
C LEU A 195 16.32 17.06 -1.76
N ARG A 196 15.17 17.62 -2.12
CA ARG A 196 14.73 18.95 -1.69
C ARG A 196 14.02 18.95 -0.33
N ASP A 197 13.12 18.00 -0.12
CA ASP A 197 12.11 18.06 0.94
C ASP A 197 12.30 17.02 2.06
N ARG A 198 13.27 16.09 1.93
CA ARG A 198 13.49 15.00 2.89
C ARG A 198 13.67 15.52 4.33
N SER A 199 12.90 14.92 5.24
CA SER A 199 12.97 15.14 6.69
C SER A 199 13.22 13.83 7.46
N GLU A 200 13.12 13.86 8.79
CA GLU A 200 13.19 12.68 9.67
C GLU A 200 11.87 11.88 9.71
N GLU A 201 10.84 12.33 9.00
CA GLU A 201 9.55 11.62 8.96
C GLU A 201 9.67 10.23 8.36
N TRP A 202 8.92 9.29 8.96
CA TRP A 202 8.93 7.88 8.58
C TRP A 202 8.66 7.63 7.09
N GLY A 203 7.74 8.37 6.48
CA GLY A 203 7.41 8.17 5.07
C GLY A 203 8.56 8.47 4.10
N TRP A 204 9.57 9.26 4.50
CA TRP A 204 10.77 9.44 3.67
C TRP A 204 11.64 8.19 3.59
N VAL A 205 11.52 7.26 4.54
CA VAL A 205 12.10 5.91 4.42
C VAL A 205 11.42 5.15 3.28
N LEU A 206 10.10 5.25 3.15
CA LEU A 206 9.34 4.64 2.06
C LEU A 206 9.74 5.24 0.70
N VAL A 207 9.99 6.55 0.63
CA VAL A 207 10.52 7.19 -0.59
C VAL A 207 11.92 6.65 -0.94
N ALA A 208 12.81 6.49 0.05
CA ALA A 208 14.12 5.88 -0.16
C ALA A 208 14.02 4.46 -0.71
N ILE A 209 13.08 3.67 -0.19
CA ILE A 209 12.75 2.33 -0.68
C ILE A 209 12.26 2.42 -2.13
N MET A 210 11.30 3.28 -2.44
CA MET A 210 10.76 3.45 -3.81
C MET A 210 11.86 3.81 -4.81
N LEU A 211 12.84 4.63 -4.41
CA LEU A 211 13.97 5.06 -5.24
C LEU A 211 15.14 4.06 -5.30
N ARG A 212 15.12 3.00 -4.49
CA ARG A 212 16.26 2.09 -4.26
C ARG A 212 17.51 2.81 -3.74
N ASP A 213 17.33 3.90 -2.99
CA ASP A 213 18.41 4.62 -2.29
C ASP A 213 18.95 3.81 -1.10
N VAL A 214 18.12 2.91 -0.55
CA VAL A 214 18.47 1.90 0.44
C VAL A 214 18.10 0.52 -0.10
N SER A 215 18.86 -0.51 0.26
CA SER A 215 18.49 -1.88 -0.09
C SER A 215 17.24 -2.32 0.68
N ASP A 216 16.41 -3.17 0.09
CA ASP A 216 15.20 -3.67 0.76
C ASP A 216 15.55 -4.38 2.09
N GLU A 217 16.68 -5.09 2.12
CA GLU A 217 17.18 -5.78 3.31
C GLU A 217 17.57 -4.80 4.42
N ASP A 218 18.34 -3.76 4.10
CA ASP A 218 18.77 -2.77 5.08
C ASP A 218 17.58 -1.96 5.61
N ALA A 219 16.63 -1.62 4.74
CA ALA A 219 15.42 -0.93 5.12
C ALA A 219 14.57 -1.78 6.08
N LEU A 220 14.29 -3.03 5.73
CA LEU A 220 13.52 -3.95 6.58
C LEU A 220 14.22 -4.23 7.92
N LYS A 221 15.55 -4.37 7.91
CA LYS A 221 16.34 -4.51 9.14
C LYS A 221 16.25 -3.27 10.02
N ALA A 222 16.39 -2.08 9.45
CA ALA A 222 16.26 -0.83 10.20
C ALA A 222 14.86 -0.67 10.82
N ILE A 223 13.81 -1.12 10.14
CA ILE A 223 12.43 -1.14 10.67
C ILE A 223 12.34 -2.05 11.89
N MET A 224 12.88 -3.28 11.78
CA MET A 224 12.88 -4.27 12.86
C MET A 224 13.68 -3.81 14.07
N ASP A 225 14.88 -3.27 13.85
CA ASP A 225 15.76 -2.80 14.93
C ASP A 225 15.22 -1.52 15.59
N GLY A 226 14.53 -0.68 14.82
CA GLY A 226 13.99 0.61 15.25
C GLY A 226 12.57 0.59 15.83
N THR A 227 11.88 -0.55 15.81
CA THR A 227 10.47 -0.64 16.22
C THR A 227 10.28 -1.71 17.30
N ARG A 228 9.93 -1.28 18.52
CA ARG A 228 9.82 -2.19 19.68
C ARG A 228 8.41 -2.73 19.92
N GLU A 229 7.40 -1.96 19.51
CA GLU A 229 5.99 -2.29 19.75
C GLU A 229 5.39 -2.98 18.53
N ASN A 230 4.70 -4.10 18.75
CA ASN A 230 4.08 -4.86 17.67
C ASN A 230 3.09 -4.03 16.84
N TYR A 231 2.33 -3.16 17.52
CA TYR A 231 1.35 -2.30 16.86
C TYR A 231 2.01 -1.40 15.82
N ARG A 232 3.05 -0.65 16.22
CA ARG A 232 3.81 0.20 15.31
C ARG A 232 4.57 -0.60 14.24
N LEU A 233 5.02 -1.81 14.57
CA LEU A 233 5.68 -2.68 13.60
C LEU A 233 4.70 -3.13 12.51
N ALA A 234 3.47 -3.50 12.89
CA ALA A 234 2.41 -3.87 11.95
C ALA A 234 2.07 -2.72 11.00
N GLU A 235 1.91 -1.49 11.51
CA GLU A 235 1.66 -0.28 10.71
C GLU A 235 2.79 -0.06 9.68
N ARG A 236 4.04 0.00 10.15
CA ARG A 236 5.21 0.25 9.30
C ARG A 236 5.42 -0.83 8.24
N LEU A 237 5.26 -2.11 8.61
CA LEU A 237 5.39 -3.21 7.66
C LEU A 237 4.24 -3.22 6.65
N THR A 238 3.03 -2.82 7.04
CA THR A 238 1.88 -2.70 6.11
C THR A 238 2.18 -1.70 5.01
N GLU A 239 2.61 -0.48 5.37
CA GLU A 239 2.99 0.54 4.39
C GLU A 239 4.19 0.07 3.56
N THR A 240 5.24 -0.42 4.22
CA THR A 240 6.48 -0.85 3.56
C THR A 240 6.21 -1.91 2.50
N TYR A 241 5.43 -2.94 2.82
CA TYR A 241 5.13 -3.99 1.84
C TYR A 241 4.18 -3.53 0.75
N PHE A 242 3.25 -2.61 1.02
CA PHE A 242 2.44 -2.03 -0.04
C PHE A 242 3.30 -1.26 -1.05
N TYR A 243 4.17 -0.35 -0.58
CA TYR A 243 5.02 0.43 -1.49
C TYR A 243 6.10 -0.43 -2.18
N LEU A 244 6.68 -1.42 -1.50
CA LEU A 244 7.53 -2.42 -2.16
C LEU A 244 6.75 -3.19 -3.24
N GLY A 245 5.49 -3.55 -2.96
CA GLY A 245 4.60 -4.20 -3.92
C GLY A 245 4.40 -3.32 -5.16
N LYS A 246 4.06 -2.04 -4.96
CA LYS A 246 3.90 -1.06 -6.06
C LYS A 246 5.17 -0.89 -6.87
N ARG A 247 6.33 -0.75 -6.23
CA ARG A 247 7.61 -0.64 -6.93
C ARG A 247 7.90 -1.88 -7.79
N ASN A 248 7.74 -3.08 -7.23
CA ASN A 248 7.96 -4.33 -7.98
C ASN A 248 6.96 -4.47 -9.14
N GLN A 249 5.71 -4.05 -8.97
CA GLN A 249 4.71 -4.03 -10.03
C GLN A 249 5.09 -3.08 -11.16
N LEU A 250 5.52 -1.85 -10.84
CA LEU A 250 6.01 -0.87 -11.83
C LEU A 250 7.25 -1.38 -12.58
N GLU A 251 8.10 -2.17 -11.92
CA GLU A 251 9.28 -2.81 -12.52
C GLU A 251 8.95 -4.10 -13.29
N GLY A 252 7.69 -4.55 -13.28
CA GLY A 252 7.23 -5.75 -13.97
C GLY A 252 7.43 -7.08 -13.22
N ASP A 253 7.94 -7.06 -11.99
CA ASP A 253 8.00 -8.24 -11.11
C ASP A 253 6.66 -8.47 -10.37
N ILE A 254 5.68 -8.92 -11.13
CA ILE A 254 4.32 -9.18 -10.64
C ILE A 254 4.29 -10.27 -9.56
N ALA A 255 5.19 -11.26 -9.61
CA ALA A 255 5.23 -12.35 -8.62
C ALA A 255 5.65 -11.85 -7.23
N SER A 256 6.68 -11.01 -7.19
CA SER A 256 7.10 -10.33 -5.95
C SER A 256 6.01 -9.38 -5.47
N ALA A 257 5.41 -8.59 -6.36
CA ALA A 257 4.33 -7.66 -6.01
C ALA A 257 3.14 -8.36 -5.32
N ILE A 258 2.64 -9.46 -5.88
CA ILE A 258 1.56 -10.27 -5.27
C ILE A 258 1.93 -10.73 -3.86
N SER A 259 3.17 -11.19 -3.66
CA SER A 259 3.63 -11.67 -2.36
C SER A 259 3.67 -10.55 -1.34
N LEU A 260 4.15 -9.37 -1.74
CA LEU A 260 4.26 -8.19 -0.90
C LEU A 260 2.89 -7.62 -0.52
N TYR A 261 1.93 -7.52 -1.43
CA TYR A 261 0.57 -7.11 -1.08
C TYR A 261 -0.11 -8.06 -0.09
N LYS A 262 0.13 -9.38 -0.22
CA LYS A 262 -0.37 -10.35 0.76
C LYS A 262 0.26 -10.16 2.14
N LEU A 263 1.55 -9.83 2.19
CA LEU A 263 2.22 -9.49 3.45
C LEU A 263 1.64 -8.21 4.06
N ALA A 264 1.40 -7.17 3.27
CA ALA A 264 0.75 -5.94 3.75
C ALA A 264 -0.64 -6.21 4.37
N ILE A 265 -1.43 -7.09 3.78
CA ILE A 265 -2.75 -7.48 4.29
C ILE A 265 -2.65 -8.29 5.59
N SER A 266 -1.59 -9.10 5.73
CA SER A 266 -1.50 -10.11 6.80
C SER A 266 -1.51 -9.55 8.21
N PHE A 267 -1.28 -8.24 8.38
CA PHE A 267 -1.16 -7.61 9.70
C PHE A 267 -2.46 -7.02 10.25
N ASN A 268 -3.58 -7.05 9.50
CA ASN A 268 -4.88 -6.55 9.94
C ASN A 268 -4.88 -5.05 10.33
N VAL A 269 -4.07 -4.21 9.69
CA VAL A 269 -4.08 -2.76 9.91
C VAL A 269 -5.23 -2.14 9.10
N TYR A 270 -6.47 -2.36 9.55
CA TYR A 270 -7.67 -2.09 8.77
C TYR A 270 -7.83 -0.61 8.38
N ASP A 271 -7.40 0.31 9.23
CA ASP A 271 -7.55 1.76 9.03
C ASP A 271 -6.69 2.30 7.88
N TYR A 272 -5.64 1.58 7.48
CA TYR A 272 -4.67 2.08 6.51
C TYR A 272 -5.14 1.84 5.08
N VAL A 273 -4.96 2.85 4.22
CA VAL A 273 -5.27 2.74 2.79
C VAL A 273 -4.39 1.70 2.11
N GLU A 274 -3.16 1.49 2.57
CA GLU A 274 -2.21 0.49 2.07
C GLU A 274 -2.72 -0.94 2.30
N HIS A 275 -3.25 -1.24 3.47
CA HIS A 275 -3.91 -2.52 3.75
C HIS A 275 -5.12 -2.72 2.82
N ARG A 276 -5.94 -1.66 2.68
CA ARG A 276 -7.17 -1.66 1.88
C ARG A 276 -6.89 -1.86 0.40
N TYR A 277 -6.00 -1.06 -0.18
CA TYR A 277 -5.69 -1.06 -1.59
C TYR A 277 -4.78 -2.22 -2.00
N SER A 278 -4.06 -2.86 -1.06
CA SER A 278 -3.43 -4.16 -1.35
C SER A 278 -4.45 -5.20 -1.85
N PHE A 279 -5.70 -5.21 -1.35
CA PHE A 279 -6.74 -6.07 -1.92
C PHE A 279 -7.13 -5.66 -3.35
N LEU A 280 -7.23 -4.36 -3.61
CA LEU A 280 -7.57 -3.82 -4.92
C LEU A 280 -6.49 -4.12 -5.95
N GLU A 281 -5.21 -3.91 -5.62
CA GLU A 281 -4.06 -4.27 -6.47
C GLU A 281 -4.06 -5.77 -6.79
N LEU A 282 -4.26 -6.62 -5.78
CA LEU A 282 -4.36 -8.07 -5.99
C LEU A 282 -5.52 -8.42 -6.92
N ALA A 283 -6.69 -7.82 -6.73
CA ALA A 283 -7.86 -8.07 -7.57
C ALA A 283 -7.59 -7.68 -9.03
N GLN A 284 -7.01 -6.49 -9.28
CA GLN A 284 -6.65 -6.03 -10.62
C GLN A 284 -5.60 -6.94 -11.29
N ILE A 285 -4.55 -7.33 -10.55
CA ILE A 285 -3.53 -8.25 -11.06
C ILE A 285 -4.15 -9.59 -11.44
N TYR A 286 -5.01 -10.16 -10.59
CA TYR A 286 -5.64 -11.44 -10.87
C TYR A 286 -6.58 -11.37 -12.08
N ASP A 287 -7.34 -10.28 -12.22
CA ASP A 287 -8.23 -10.10 -13.36
C ASP A 287 -7.44 -9.96 -14.67
N GLN A 288 -6.36 -9.18 -14.68
CA GLN A 288 -5.46 -9.08 -15.83
C GLN A 288 -4.84 -10.44 -16.21
N LEU A 289 -4.33 -11.20 -15.24
CA LEU A 289 -3.75 -12.53 -15.48
C LEU A 289 -4.79 -13.52 -16.06
N GLN A 290 -6.05 -13.41 -15.64
CA GLN A 290 -7.15 -14.21 -16.16
C GLN A 290 -7.47 -13.81 -17.61
N GLN A 291 -7.57 -12.52 -17.89
CA GLN A 291 -7.82 -12.00 -19.24
C GLN A 291 -6.71 -12.41 -20.22
N ASP A 292 -5.45 -12.29 -19.82
CA ASP A 292 -4.28 -12.70 -20.62
C ASP A 292 -4.31 -14.20 -20.95
N ARG A 293 -4.68 -15.03 -19.96
CA ARG A 293 -4.83 -16.48 -20.16
C ARG A 293 -5.93 -16.78 -21.18
N LEU A 294 -7.09 -16.12 -21.06
CA LEU A 294 -8.20 -16.30 -21.99
C LEU A 294 -7.84 -15.84 -23.40
N ALA A 295 -7.11 -14.74 -23.54
CA ALA A 295 -6.61 -14.25 -24.83
C ALA A 295 -5.66 -15.27 -25.49
N LYS A 296 -4.70 -15.82 -24.72
CA LYS A 296 -3.78 -16.86 -25.21
C LYS A 296 -4.51 -18.12 -25.67
N LEU A 297 -5.51 -18.58 -24.92
CA LEU A 297 -6.33 -19.74 -25.29
C LEU A 297 -7.13 -19.50 -26.58
N LYS A 298 -7.72 -18.31 -26.73
CA LYS A 298 -8.43 -17.93 -27.97
C LYS A 298 -7.48 -17.88 -29.17
N ALA A 299 -6.28 -17.35 -29.00
CA ALA A 299 -5.26 -17.29 -30.06
C ALA A 299 -4.78 -18.70 -30.48
N ALA A 300 -4.51 -19.58 -29.52
CA ALA A 300 -4.12 -20.97 -29.79
C ALA A 300 -5.21 -21.73 -30.57
N LYS A 301 -6.48 -21.58 -30.17
CA LYS A 301 -7.62 -22.21 -30.86
C LYS A 301 -7.80 -21.69 -32.28
N LYS A 302 -7.48 -20.43 -32.56
CA LYS A 302 -7.56 -19.86 -33.92
C LYS A 302 -6.50 -20.48 -34.85
N LEU A 303 -5.28 -20.69 -34.33
CA LEU A 303 -4.18 -21.33 -35.08
C LEU A 303 -4.42 -22.82 -35.36
N GLU A 304 -5.27 -23.51 -34.59
CA GLU A 304 -5.64 -24.90 -34.84
C GLU A 304 -6.74 -25.06 -35.92
N ILE A 305 -7.41 -23.97 -36.30
CA ILE A 305 -8.51 -23.97 -37.28
C ILE A 305 -8.06 -23.48 -38.68
N GLU A 306 -6.89 -22.84 -38.76
CA GLU A 306 -6.22 -22.39 -40.00
C GLU A 306 -5.24 -23.46 -40.52
#